data_AF-A0A8T6LPI8-F1
#
_entry.id   AF-A0A8T6LPI8-F1
#
_cell.length_a   1.000
_cell.length_b   1.000
_cell.length_c   1.000
_cell.angle_alpha   90.00
_cell.angle_beta   90.00
_cell.angle_gamma   90.00
#
_symmetry.space_group_name_H-M   'P 1'
#
loop_
_entity.id
_entity.type
_entity.pdbx_description
1 polymer ?
#
loop_
_entity_poly.entity_id
_entity_poly.type
_entity_poly.pdbx_seq_one_letter_code
_entity_poly.pdbx_strand_id
1 'polypeptide(L)'
;MERIDTQLGELQLDGSFCKKRLKAELRGMELLCSIVNSTPIWSFDFTFSRPLLSSNDDGPTISIDIFQSIHRNLIALDPHLTVYMSRKPVCILKDRNDVDTPATDSIVSLALLGIAGWPSNSTPATLAEKSIMCKGMLQFGELSELLPSDYQEMQTVLHLYEEGFVHESISILAQMARRWYVCRCWEFEMIQESLEPILQQIREHDILNYLCHPDEESDALFISA
;
A
#
# COMPACT_ATOMS: atom_id res chain seq x y z
N MET A 1 19.77 -12.41 -29.69
CA MET A 1 18.71 -11.52 -29.21
C MET A 1 17.46 -11.81 -30.02
N GLU A 2 16.46 -12.39 -29.39
CA GLU A 2 15.15 -12.70 -29.98
C GLU A 2 14.18 -11.58 -29.60
N ARG A 3 13.36 -11.14 -30.56
CA ARG A 3 12.35 -10.09 -30.39
C ARG A 3 10.98 -10.73 -30.49
N ILE A 4 10.16 -10.48 -29.49
CA ILE A 4 8.83 -11.09 -29.37
C ILE A 4 7.81 -9.98 -29.28
N ASP A 5 6.91 -9.91 -30.26
CA ASP A 5 5.80 -8.97 -30.24
C ASP A 5 4.77 -9.39 -29.19
N THR A 6 4.42 -8.47 -28.30
CA THR A 6 3.44 -8.67 -27.23
C THR A 6 2.38 -7.57 -27.25
N GLN A 7 1.32 -7.75 -26.46
CA GLN A 7 0.28 -6.72 -26.30
C GLN A 7 0.79 -5.42 -25.66
N LEU A 8 1.95 -5.47 -25.00
CA LEU A 8 2.55 -4.35 -24.28
C LEU A 8 3.80 -3.78 -24.99
N GLY A 9 4.11 -4.27 -26.19
CA GLY A 9 5.28 -3.87 -26.98
C GLY A 9 6.25 -5.02 -27.26
N GLU A 10 7.46 -4.68 -27.69
CA GLU A 10 8.49 -5.66 -28.08
C GLU A 10 9.29 -6.14 -26.86
N LEU A 11 9.13 -7.42 -26.49
CA LEU A 11 9.96 -8.06 -25.47
C LEU A 11 11.26 -8.56 -26.10
N GLN A 12 12.40 -8.07 -25.60
CA GLN A 12 13.72 -8.47 -26.06
C GLN A 12 14.36 -9.47 -25.10
N LEU A 13 14.74 -10.64 -25.62
CA LEU A 13 15.41 -11.69 -24.85
C LEU A 13 16.79 -12.00 -25.43
N ASP A 14 17.82 -11.91 -24.60
CA ASP A 14 19.21 -12.19 -24.92
C ASP A 14 19.72 -13.40 -24.13
N GLY A 15 19.43 -14.61 -24.63
CA GLY A 15 19.96 -15.84 -24.04
C GLY A 15 19.17 -17.07 -24.46
N SER A 16 19.52 -18.22 -23.88
CA SER A 16 18.74 -19.45 -24.03
C SER A 16 17.60 -19.46 -23.01
N PHE A 17 16.37 -19.66 -23.47
CA PHE A 17 15.20 -19.78 -22.62
C PHE A 17 14.32 -20.96 -23.05
N CYS A 18 13.50 -21.45 -22.11
CA CYS A 18 12.55 -22.52 -22.39
C CYS A 18 11.30 -21.96 -23.09
N LYS A 19 11.03 -22.43 -24.31
CA LYS A 19 9.83 -22.03 -25.07
C LYS A 19 8.51 -22.30 -24.34
N LYS A 20 8.45 -23.34 -23.50
CA LYS A 20 7.27 -23.63 -22.68
C LYS A 20 7.05 -22.55 -21.62
N ARG A 21 8.11 -22.13 -20.93
CA ARG A 21 8.07 -21.06 -19.92
C ARG A 21 7.73 -19.72 -20.57
N LEU A 22 8.31 -19.41 -21.73
CA LEU A 22 7.93 -18.23 -22.51
C LEU A 22 6.43 -18.24 -22.86
N LYS A 23 5.90 -19.37 -23.33
CA LYS A 23 4.47 -19.48 -23.64
C LYS A 23 3.59 -19.25 -22.40
N ALA A 24 4.02 -19.71 -21.24
CA ALA A 24 3.33 -19.45 -19.98
C ALA A 24 3.35 -17.95 -19.62
N GLU A 25 4.50 -17.27 -19.78
CA GLU A 25 4.61 -15.82 -19.55
C GLU A 25 3.70 -15.02 -20.49
N LEU A 26 3.66 -15.37 -21.77
CA LEU A 26 2.80 -14.69 -22.73
C LEU A 26 1.32 -14.87 -22.38
N ARG A 27 0.91 -16.08 -22.00
CA ARG A 27 -0.48 -16.33 -21.54
C ARG A 27 -0.82 -15.54 -20.27
N GLY A 28 0.08 -15.49 -19.30
CA GLY A 28 -0.12 -14.69 -18.09
C GLY A 28 -0.21 -13.20 -18.40
N MET A 29 0.51 -12.71 -19.41
CA MET A 29 0.42 -11.34 -19.88
C MET A 29 -0.93 -11.03 -20.52
N GLU A 30 -1.50 -11.94 -21.30
CA GLU A 30 -2.87 -11.79 -21.85
C GLU A 30 -3.89 -11.61 -20.72
N LEU A 31 -3.78 -12.43 -19.67
CA LEU A 31 -4.62 -12.32 -18.48
C LEU A 31 -4.39 -10.98 -17.75
N LEU A 32 -3.14 -10.57 -17.57
CA LEU A 32 -2.80 -9.30 -16.95
C LEU A 32 -3.42 -8.12 -17.70
N CYS A 33 -3.28 -8.07 -19.03
CA CYS A 33 -3.91 -7.05 -19.86
C CYS A 33 -5.43 -7.03 -19.68
N SER A 34 -6.07 -8.21 -19.67
CA SER A 34 -7.52 -8.31 -19.46
C SER A 34 -7.95 -7.75 -18.10
N ILE A 35 -7.19 -8.04 -17.03
CA ILE A 35 -7.50 -7.57 -15.68
C ILE A 35 -7.31 -6.05 -15.61
N VAL A 36 -6.16 -5.54 -16.04
CA VAL A 36 -5.83 -4.10 -15.96
C VAL A 36 -6.81 -3.26 -16.78
N ASN A 37 -7.19 -3.71 -17.98
CA ASN A 37 -8.18 -3.00 -18.80
C ASN A 37 -9.61 -3.03 -18.21
N SER A 38 -9.86 -3.87 -17.20
CA SER A 38 -11.18 -3.99 -16.54
C SER A 38 -11.30 -3.22 -15.22
N THR A 39 -10.24 -2.53 -14.79
CA THR A 39 -10.19 -1.83 -13.50
C THR A 39 -9.55 -0.45 -13.61
N PRO A 40 -10.05 0.57 -12.88
CA PRO A 40 -9.36 1.86 -12.80
C PRO A 40 -8.11 1.83 -11.90
N ILE A 41 -7.96 0.79 -11.07
CA ILE A 41 -6.92 0.68 -10.04
C ILE A 41 -5.51 0.56 -10.62
N TRP A 42 -5.39 0.14 -11.88
CA TRP A 42 -4.10 -0.08 -12.51
C TRP A 42 -4.06 0.59 -13.88
N SER A 43 -2.90 1.11 -14.27
CA SER A 43 -2.64 1.62 -15.61
C SER A 43 -1.31 1.12 -16.15
N PHE A 44 -1.24 0.95 -17.47
CA PHE A 44 0.04 0.75 -18.14
C PHE A 44 0.67 2.10 -18.48
N ASP A 45 1.90 2.31 -18.04
CA ASP A 45 2.73 3.43 -18.42
C ASP A 45 3.75 2.99 -19.48
N PHE A 46 3.64 3.60 -20.66
CA PHE A 46 4.50 3.38 -21.82
C PHE A 46 5.45 4.55 -22.09
N THR A 47 5.57 5.49 -21.15
CA THR A 47 6.44 6.67 -21.31
C THR A 47 7.92 6.26 -21.41
N PHE A 48 8.28 5.14 -20.79
CA PHE A 48 9.59 4.53 -20.89
C PHE A 48 9.63 3.48 -22.00
N SER A 49 10.83 3.11 -22.45
CA SER A 49 11.03 2.03 -23.43
C SER A 49 10.57 0.64 -22.96
N ARG A 50 10.06 0.54 -21.73
CA ARG A 50 9.57 -0.68 -21.08
C ARG A 50 8.20 -0.41 -20.46
N PRO A 51 7.23 -1.31 -20.61
CA PRO A 51 5.92 -1.15 -20.02
C PRO A 51 6.00 -1.31 -18.50
N LEU A 52 5.63 -0.24 -17.79
CA LEU A 52 5.44 -0.26 -16.35
C LEU A 52 3.96 -0.45 -16.04
N LEU A 53 3.63 -1.37 -15.13
CA LEU A 53 2.30 -1.43 -14.55
C LEU A 53 2.29 -0.59 -13.28
N SER A 54 1.49 0.46 -13.25
CA SER A 54 1.42 1.41 -12.13
C SER A 54 0.05 1.36 -11.46
N SER A 55 0.03 1.40 -10.14
CA SER A 55 -1.19 1.48 -9.36
C SER A 55 -1.69 2.93 -9.32
N ASN A 56 -2.99 3.13 -9.51
CA ASN A 56 -3.70 4.42 -9.47
C ASN A 56 -4.66 4.49 -8.27
N ASP A 57 -4.38 3.69 -7.25
CA ASP A 57 -5.08 3.63 -5.99
C ASP A 57 -4.39 4.49 -4.93
N ASP A 58 -5.10 4.72 -3.84
CA ASP A 58 -4.64 5.58 -2.76
C ASP A 58 -3.42 5.00 -2.03
N GLY A 59 -2.59 5.86 -1.44
CA GLY A 59 -1.33 5.49 -0.79
C GLY A 59 -0.14 5.41 -1.75
N PRO A 60 0.98 4.77 -1.37
CA PRO A 60 2.20 4.80 -2.17
C PRO A 60 2.01 4.10 -3.53
N THR A 61 2.43 4.75 -4.61
CA THR A 61 2.32 4.17 -5.96
C THR A 61 3.17 2.90 -6.09
N ILE A 62 2.55 1.80 -6.49
CA ILE A 62 3.26 0.57 -6.85
C ILE A 62 3.51 0.58 -8.36
N SER A 63 4.76 0.41 -8.77
CA SER A 63 5.14 0.26 -10.18
C SER A 63 5.89 -1.05 -10.39
N ILE A 64 5.54 -1.79 -11.44
CA ILE A 64 6.12 -3.10 -11.76
C ILE A 64 6.70 -3.06 -13.17
N ASP A 65 8.00 -3.37 -13.31
CA ASP A 65 8.62 -3.58 -14.63
C ASP A 65 8.32 -5.01 -15.10
N ILE A 66 7.33 -5.11 -15.99
CA ILE A 66 6.79 -6.40 -16.48
C ILE A 66 7.88 -7.12 -17.29
N PHE A 67 8.50 -6.43 -18.24
CA PHE A 67 9.48 -7.04 -19.14
C PHE A 67 10.74 -7.44 -18.39
N GLN A 68 11.22 -6.62 -17.46
CA GLN A 68 12.39 -6.97 -16.65
C GLN A 68 12.12 -8.16 -15.72
N SER A 69 10.90 -8.27 -15.17
CA SER A 69 10.49 -9.40 -14.34
C SER A 69 10.42 -10.71 -15.14
N ILE A 70 9.85 -10.66 -16.35
CA ILE A 70 9.83 -11.82 -17.28
C ILE A 70 11.25 -12.21 -17.69
N HIS A 71 12.08 -11.23 -18.07
CA HIS A 71 13.46 -11.46 -18.49
C HIS A 71 14.27 -12.16 -17.39
N ARG A 72 14.21 -11.65 -16.16
CA ARG A 72 14.87 -12.25 -14.99
C ARG A 72 14.43 -13.68 -14.73
N ASN A 73 13.13 -13.95 -14.78
CA ASN A 73 12.58 -15.27 -14.53
C ASN A 73 12.97 -16.29 -15.62
N LEU A 74 12.98 -15.88 -16.89
CA LEU A 74 13.26 -16.75 -18.03
C LEU A 74 14.77 -16.98 -18.27
N ILE A 75 15.59 -15.95 -18.14
CA ILE A 75 17.02 -15.97 -18.48
C ILE A 75 17.88 -16.22 -17.26
N ALA A 76 17.70 -15.43 -16.20
CA ALA A 76 18.51 -15.51 -14.99
C ALA A 76 18.01 -16.58 -13.99
N LEU A 77 16.84 -17.18 -14.25
CA LEU A 77 16.12 -18.04 -13.30
C LEU A 77 15.91 -17.36 -11.94
N ASP A 78 15.79 -16.03 -11.96
CA ASP A 78 15.64 -15.22 -10.77
C ASP A 78 14.14 -15.11 -10.41
N PRO A 79 13.72 -15.62 -9.24
CA PRO A 79 12.33 -15.60 -8.80
C PRO A 79 11.86 -14.21 -8.31
N HIS A 80 12.71 -13.19 -8.31
CA HIS A 80 12.32 -11.86 -7.85
C HIS A 80 11.57 -11.05 -8.91
N LEU A 81 10.49 -10.39 -8.47
CA LEU A 81 9.82 -9.38 -9.28
C LEU A 81 10.56 -8.05 -9.19
N THR A 82 10.54 -7.29 -10.29
CA THR A 82 11.08 -5.93 -10.32
C THR A 82 9.96 -4.95 -9.98
N VAL A 83 9.83 -4.64 -8.70
CA VAL A 83 8.76 -3.79 -8.14
C VAL A 83 9.35 -2.55 -7.50
N TYR A 84 8.61 -1.45 -7.57
CA TYR A 84 8.92 -0.18 -6.93
C TYR A 84 7.72 0.29 -6.13
N MET A 85 7.97 0.86 -4.96
CA MET A 85 6.98 1.54 -4.13
C MET A 85 7.43 2.99 -3.94
N SER A 86 6.65 3.96 -4.40
CA SER A 86 7.02 5.38 -4.41
C SER A 86 8.43 5.61 -4.99
N ARG A 87 8.71 4.97 -6.13
CA ARG A 87 9.99 4.98 -6.88
C ARG A 87 11.19 4.32 -6.17
N LYS A 88 11.01 3.73 -4.99
CA LYS A 88 12.05 2.95 -4.32
C LYS A 88 11.91 1.47 -4.68
N PRO A 89 13.00 0.76 -5.03
CA PRO A 89 12.92 -0.66 -5.37
C PRO A 89 12.50 -1.48 -4.15
N VAL A 90 11.57 -2.41 -4.36
CA VAL A 90 11.07 -3.35 -3.36
C VAL A 90 11.27 -4.77 -3.88
N CYS A 91 11.80 -5.63 -3.02
CA CYS A 91 12.11 -7.01 -3.37
C CYS A 91 10.93 -7.91 -3.02
N ILE A 92 10.27 -8.49 -4.02
CA ILE A 92 9.21 -9.48 -3.81
C ILE A 92 9.70 -10.82 -4.35
N LEU A 93 9.91 -11.77 -3.44
CA LEU A 93 10.38 -13.11 -3.72
C LEU A 93 9.18 -14.06 -3.89
N LYS A 94 9.13 -14.78 -5.01
CA LYS A 94 8.18 -15.91 -5.17
C LYS A 94 8.49 -17.02 -4.18
N ASP A 95 7.47 -17.78 -3.78
CA ASP A 95 7.68 -18.98 -2.97
C ASP A 95 8.68 -19.92 -3.67
N ARG A 96 9.69 -20.36 -2.92
CA ARG A 96 10.78 -21.22 -3.42
C ARG A 96 10.28 -22.60 -3.85
N ASN A 97 9.10 -23.00 -3.39
CA ASN A 97 8.49 -24.28 -3.77
C ASN A 97 7.84 -24.25 -5.17
N ASP A 98 7.75 -23.08 -5.81
CA ASP A 98 6.97 -22.86 -7.04
C ASP A 98 7.84 -22.30 -8.18
N VAL A 99 8.99 -22.95 -8.40
CA VAL A 99 10.08 -22.51 -9.30
C VAL A 99 9.63 -22.38 -10.77
N ASP A 100 8.58 -23.08 -11.17
CA ASP A 100 8.06 -23.08 -12.55
C ASP A 100 6.96 -22.06 -12.83
N THR A 101 6.50 -21.32 -11.81
CA THR A 101 5.44 -20.32 -11.96
C THR A 101 5.93 -19.09 -12.74
N PRO A 102 5.24 -18.67 -13.82
CA PRO A 102 5.65 -17.50 -14.60
C PRO A 102 5.63 -16.22 -13.75
N ALA A 103 6.50 -15.26 -14.06
CA ALA A 103 6.53 -13.96 -13.39
C ALA A 103 5.19 -13.23 -13.51
N THR A 104 4.57 -13.36 -14.67
CA THR A 104 3.25 -12.77 -14.95
C THR A 104 2.15 -13.26 -14.00
N ASP A 105 2.15 -14.50 -13.52
CA ASP A 105 1.14 -14.97 -12.55
C ASP A 105 1.30 -14.27 -11.19
N SER A 106 2.55 -14.03 -10.76
CA SER A 106 2.82 -13.27 -9.54
C SER A 106 2.47 -11.79 -9.71
N ILE A 107 2.70 -11.22 -10.90
CA ILE A 107 2.27 -9.84 -11.23
C ILE A 107 0.73 -9.75 -11.23
N VAL A 108 0.03 -10.74 -11.79
CA VAL A 108 -1.44 -10.83 -11.74
C VAL A 108 -1.92 -10.91 -10.29
N SER A 109 -1.27 -11.71 -9.45
CA SER A 109 -1.60 -11.80 -8.02
C SER A 109 -1.46 -10.45 -7.31
N LEU A 110 -0.39 -9.70 -7.60
CA LEU A 110 -0.23 -8.33 -7.10
C LEU A 110 -1.31 -7.38 -7.63
N ALA A 111 -1.66 -7.49 -8.91
CA ALA A 111 -2.73 -6.68 -9.49
C ALA A 111 -4.08 -6.94 -8.79
N LEU A 112 -4.39 -8.21 -8.53
CA LEU A 112 -5.59 -8.62 -7.78
C LEU A 112 -5.56 -8.15 -6.32
N LEU A 113 -4.40 -8.11 -5.66
CA LEU A 113 -4.27 -7.52 -4.33
C LEU A 113 -4.62 -6.03 -4.33
N GLY A 114 -4.16 -5.27 -5.33
CA GLY A 114 -4.55 -3.88 -5.50
C GLY A 114 -6.06 -3.71 -5.70
N ILE A 115 -6.67 -4.54 -6.55
CA ILE A 115 -8.13 -4.53 -6.77
C ILE A 115 -8.89 -4.88 -5.48
N ALA A 116 -8.34 -5.75 -4.65
CA ALA A 116 -8.91 -6.14 -3.36
C ALA A 116 -8.66 -5.11 -2.23
N GLY A 117 -7.98 -3.99 -2.52
CA GLY A 117 -7.70 -2.94 -1.52
C GLY A 117 -6.59 -3.30 -0.54
N TRP A 118 -5.61 -4.11 -0.95
CA TRP A 118 -4.43 -4.49 -0.15
C TRP A 118 -4.76 -5.05 1.24
N PRO A 119 -5.49 -6.17 1.32
CA PRO A 119 -5.84 -6.79 2.60
C PRO A 119 -4.58 -7.15 3.39
N SER A 120 -4.50 -6.75 4.66
CA SER A 120 -3.28 -6.84 5.46
C SER A 120 -2.77 -8.27 5.64
N ASN A 121 -3.66 -9.25 5.70
CA ASN A 121 -3.30 -10.66 5.89
C ASN A 121 -2.74 -11.33 4.61
N SER A 122 -2.95 -10.72 3.44
CA SER A 122 -2.51 -11.28 2.15
C SER A 122 -1.48 -10.41 1.43
N THR A 123 -1.27 -9.18 1.89
CA THR A 123 -0.29 -8.25 1.32
C THR A 123 1.11 -8.62 1.82
N PRO A 124 2.11 -8.80 0.92
CA PRO A 124 3.47 -9.08 1.34
C PRO A 124 4.00 -8.03 2.33
N ALA A 125 4.77 -8.45 3.33
CA ALA A 125 5.30 -7.55 4.36
C ALA A 125 6.12 -6.39 3.77
N THR A 126 6.76 -6.60 2.62
CA THR A 126 7.51 -5.57 1.89
C THR A 126 6.63 -4.46 1.29
N LEU A 127 5.32 -4.68 1.22
CA LEU A 127 4.28 -3.73 0.81
C LEU A 127 3.32 -3.39 1.96
N ALA A 128 3.68 -3.67 3.21
CA ALA A 128 2.81 -3.41 4.37
C ALA A 128 2.36 -1.95 4.46
N GLU A 129 3.24 -1.02 4.07
CA GLU A 129 2.93 0.41 4.00
C GLU A 129 1.71 0.70 3.13
N LYS A 130 1.60 0.05 1.96
CA LYS A 130 0.46 0.19 1.06
C LYS A 130 -0.83 -0.29 1.74
N SER A 131 -0.80 -1.45 2.39
CA SER A 131 -1.96 -1.99 3.11
C SER A 131 -2.42 -1.08 4.24
N ILE A 132 -1.49 -0.55 5.03
CA ILE A 132 -1.79 0.35 6.16
C ILE A 132 -2.46 1.63 5.65
N MET A 133 -1.89 2.25 4.60
CA MET A 133 -2.41 3.49 4.02
C MET A 133 -3.81 3.30 3.44
N CYS A 134 -4.03 2.26 2.62
CA CYS A 134 -5.35 2.00 2.04
C CYS A 134 -6.41 1.70 3.10
N LYS A 135 -6.09 0.88 4.11
CA LYS A 135 -7.01 0.60 5.23
C LYS A 135 -7.33 1.88 6.02
N GLY A 136 -6.30 2.67 6.30
CA GLY A 136 -6.43 3.95 6.98
C GLY A 136 -7.35 4.93 6.24
N MET A 137 -7.13 5.11 4.95
CA MET A 137 -7.94 6.00 4.11
C MET A 137 -9.40 5.54 4.00
N LEU A 138 -9.64 4.24 3.91
CA LEU A 138 -11.01 3.70 3.94
C LEU A 138 -11.73 3.96 5.26
N GLN A 139 -10.99 3.97 6.38
CA GLN A 139 -11.57 4.10 7.72
C GLN A 139 -11.70 5.55 8.17
N PHE A 140 -10.75 6.41 7.80
CA PHE A 140 -10.63 7.77 8.31
C PHE A 140 -10.70 8.86 7.21
N GLY A 141 -10.84 8.48 5.94
CA GLY A 141 -10.87 9.40 4.81
C GLY A 141 -9.50 9.74 4.24
N GLU A 142 -9.48 10.52 3.16
CA GLU A 142 -8.24 10.94 2.49
C GLU A 142 -7.58 12.09 3.26
N LEU A 143 -6.68 11.75 4.18
CA LEU A 143 -5.86 12.71 4.91
C LEU A 143 -4.43 12.63 4.37
N SER A 144 -4.17 13.43 3.34
CA SER A 144 -2.97 13.38 2.47
C SER A 144 -1.64 13.54 3.20
N GLU A 145 -1.66 14.15 4.38
CA GLU A 145 -0.46 14.39 5.19
C GLU A 145 -0.20 13.25 6.18
N LEU A 146 -1.13 12.32 6.47
CA LEU A 146 -0.89 11.26 7.45
C LEU A 146 0.14 10.22 6.96
N LEU A 147 1.04 9.83 7.86
CA LEU A 147 2.02 8.78 7.66
C LEU A 147 1.41 7.40 8.00
N PRO A 148 1.98 6.30 7.48
CA PRO A 148 1.59 4.95 7.86
C PRO A 148 1.58 4.71 9.38
N SER A 149 2.55 5.27 10.10
CA SER A 149 2.61 5.17 11.57
C SER A 149 1.43 5.86 12.23
N ASP A 150 0.96 6.98 11.68
CA ASP A 150 -0.19 7.70 12.23
C ASP A 150 -1.44 6.81 12.14
N TYR A 151 -1.69 6.20 10.98
CA TYR A 151 -2.82 5.27 10.82
C TYR A 151 -2.74 4.03 11.72
N GLN A 152 -1.52 3.52 12.00
CA GLN A 152 -1.34 2.43 12.96
C GLN A 152 -1.68 2.85 14.39
N GLU A 153 -1.26 4.05 14.80
CA GLU A 153 -1.60 4.59 16.11
C GLU A 153 -3.10 4.89 16.23
N MET A 154 -3.74 5.42 15.18
CA MET A 154 -5.19 5.59 15.12
C MET A 154 -5.95 4.26 15.31
N GLN A 155 -5.48 3.19 14.66
CA GLN A 155 -6.06 1.85 14.86
C GLN A 155 -5.81 1.32 16.28
N THR A 156 -4.67 1.67 16.89
CA THR A 156 -4.35 1.32 18.28
C THR A 156 -5.29 2.03 19.26
N VAL A 157 -5.57 3.31 19.03
CA VAL A 157 -6.54 4.10 19.81
C VAL A 157 -7.90 3.41 19.83
N LEU A 158 -8.45 3.09 18.64
CA LEU A 158 -9.75 2.42 18.55
C LEU A 158 -9.75 1.05 19.24
N HIS A 159 -8.70 0.25 19.04
CA HIS A 159 -8.60 -1.05 19.68
C HIS A 159 -8.57 -0.96 21.22
N LEU A 160 -7.79 -0.03 21.78
CA LEU A 160 -7.74 0.18 23.23
C LEU A 160 -9.09 0.66 23.78
N TYR A 161 -9.77 1.54 23.04
CA TYR A 161 -11.09 2.01 23.42
C TYR A 161 -12.12 0.87 23.42
N GLU A 162 -12.11 0.00 22.42
CA GLU A 162 -12.96 -1.20 22.35
C GLU A 162 -12.71 -2.18 23.51
N GLU A 163 -11.45 -2.34 23.92
CA GLU A 163 -11.05 -3.17 25.07
C GLU A 163 -11.33 -2.51 26.45
N GLY A 164 -11.81 -1.26 26.45
CA GLY A 164 -12.19 -0.52 27.66
C GLY A 164 -11.06 0.28 28.33
N PHE A 165 -9.88 0.38 27.71
CA PHE A 165 -8.78 1.24 28.13
C PHE A 165 -9.00 2.68 27.63
N VAL A 166 -10.08 3.29 28.13
CA VAL A 166 -10.60 4.56 27.62
C VAL A 166 -9.61 5.70 27.82
N HIS A 167 -9.05 5.85 29.02
CA HIS A 167 -8.13 6.96 29.32
C HIS A 167 -6.87 6.88 28.46
N GLU A 168 -6.28 5.70 28.38
CA GLU A 168 -5.08 5.43 27.58
C GLU A 168 -5.33 5.65 26.09
N SER A 169 -6.51 5.27 25.59
CA SER A 169 -6.88 5.49 24.18
C SER A 169 -6.91 6.99 23.83
N ILE A 170 -7.53 7.82 24.66
CA ILE A 170 -7.63 9.26 24.45
C ILE A 170 -6.27 9.94 24.68
N SER A 171 -5.48 9.46 25.64
CA SER A 171 -4.11 9.94 25.90
C SER A 171 -3.19 9.75 24.68
N ILE A 172 -3.23 8.57 24.04
CA ILE A 172 -2.46 8.31 22.81
C ILE A 172 -2.91 9.26 21.70
N LEU A 173 -4.22 9.44 21.52
CA LEU A 173 -4.75 10.36 20.51
C LEU A 173 -4.29 11.80 20.74
N ALA A 174 -4.29 12.26 21.99
CA ALA A 174 -3.77 13.57 22.36
C ALA A 174 -2.27 13.69 22.09
N GLN A 175 -1.51 12.64 22.43
CA GLN A 175 -0.07 12.59 22.19
C GLN A 175 0.26 12.68 20.69
N MET A 176 -0.51 12.00 19.84
CA MET A 176 -0.40 12.10 18.39
C MET A 176 -0.59 13.55 17.93
N ALA A 177 -1.67 14.20 18.39
CA ALA A 177 -1.98 15.60 18.06
C ALA A 177 -0.84 16.56 18.45
N ARG A 178 -0.29 16.40 19.66
CA ARG A 178 0.86 17.17 20.13
C ARG A 178 2.09 16.97 19.24
N ARG A 179 2.36 15.73 18.80
CA ARG A 179 3.48 15.45 17.89
C ARG A 179 3.26 16.04 16.50
N TRP A 180 2.04 16.02 15.97
CA TRP A 180 1.73 16.67 14.70
C TRP A 180 1.92 18.19 14.79
N TYR A 181 1.46 18.80 15.87
CA TYR A 181 1.67 20.22 16.11
C TYR A 181 3.16 20.59 16.23
N VAL A 182 3.88 19.94 17.16
CA VAL A 182 5.25 20.34 17.52
C VAL A 182 6.31 19.85 16.53
N CYS A 183 6.21 18.59 16.09
CA CYS A 183 7.26 17.97 15.28
C CYS A 183 7.02 18.12 13.78
N ARG A 184 5.76 18.33 13.37
CA ARG A 184 5.38 18.43 11.95
C ARG A 184 4.83 19.80 11.57
N CYS A 185 4.70 20.71 12.54
CA CYS A 185 4.21 22.08 12.34
C CYS A 185 2.83 22.12 11.65
N TRP A 186 1.95 21.19 12.00
CA TRP A 186 0.58 21.22 11.51
C TRP A 186 -0.21 22.33 12.21
N GLU A 187 -1.06 23.01 11.44
CA GLU A 187 -2.02 23.98 11.98
C GLU A 187 -3.14 23.26 12.75
N PHE A 188 -3.77 23.96 13.70
CA PHE A 188 -4.81 23.38 14.56
C PHE A 188 -5.99 22.85 13.75
N GLU A 189 -6.40 23.56 12.70
CA GLU A 189 -7.51 23.16 11.83
C GLU A 189 -7.24 21.80 11.17
N MET A 190 -6.03 21.61 10.64
CA MET A 190 -5.62 20.34 10.02
C MET A 190 -5.59 19.20 11.04
N ILE A 191 -5.14 19.46 12.26
CA ILE A 191 -5.14 18.47 13.34
C ILE A 191 -6.58 18.08 13.70
N GLN A 192 -7.47 19.06 13.88
CA GLN A 192 -8.89 18.82 14.19
C GLN A 192 -9.57 18.01 13.09
N GLU A 193 -9.42 18.42 11.83
CA GLU A 193 -9.96 17.68 10.67
C GLU A 193 -9.44 16.24 10.62
N SER A 194 -8.18 16.01 11.03
CA SER A 194 -7.58 14.67 11.03
C SER A 194 -8.02 13.79 12.21
N LEU A 195 -8.36 14.40 13.35
CA LEU A 195 -8.81 13.67 14.55
C LEU A 195 -10.31 13.39 14.55
N GLU A 196 -11.10 14.24 13.88
CA GLU A 196 -12.56 14.19 13.85
C GLU A 196 -13.13 12.78 13.57
N PRO A 197 -12.63 12.01 12.58
CA PRO A 197 -13.17 10.68 12.30
C PRO A 197 -13.04 9.69 13.48
N ILE A 198 -12.06 9.89 14.36
CA ILE A 198 -11.84 9.05 15.55
C ILE A 198 -12.61 9.60 16.73
N LEU A 199 -12.58 10.92 16.94
CA LEU A 199 -13.31 11.56 18.03
C LEU A 199 -14.82 11.28 17.94
N GLN A 200 -15.39 11.24 16.73
CA GLN A 200 -16.80 10.85 16.51
C GLN A 200 -17.13 9.40 16.92
N GLN A 201 -16.13 8.52 17.03
CA GLN A 201 -16.32 7.13 17.47
C GLN A 201 -16.20 6.97 18.99
N ILE A 202 -15.66 7.97 19.68
CA ILE A 202 -15.51 8.00 21.13
C ILE A 202 -16.72 8.70 21.75
N ARG A 203 -17.23 8.21 22.87
CA ARG A 203 -18.37 8.83 23.54
C ARG A 203 -17.94 10.17 24.13
N GLU A 204 -18.76 11.21 23.93
CA GLU A 204 -18.51 12.55 24.46
C GLU A 204 -18.23 12.56 25.98
N HIS A 205 -18.95 11.73 26.75
CA HIS A 205 -18.71 11.60 28.19
C HIS A 205 -17.29 11.14 28.54
N ASP A 206 -16.72 10.24 27.74
CA ASP A 206 -15.38 9.69 27.95
C ASP A 206 -14.32 10.76 27.65
N ILE A 207 -14.53 11.56 26.59
CA ILE A 207 -13.70 12.73 26.24
C ILE A 207 -13.72 13.75 27.39
N LEU A 208 -14.90 14.13 27.87
CA LEU A 208 -15.04 15.08 28.97
C LEU A 208 -14.38 14.57 30.26
N ASN A 209 -14.48 13.27 30.54
CA ASN A 209 -13.85 12.66 31.71
C ASN A 209 -12.31 12.71 31.62
N TYR A 210 -11.75 12.41 30.43
CA TYR A 210 -10.31 12.58 30.19
C TYR A 210 -9.87 14.03 30.41
N LEU A 211 -10.61 15.00 29.86
CA LEU A 211 -10.28 16.43 29.98
C LEU A 211 -10.38 16.98 31.41
N CYS A 212 -11.04 16.28 32.34
CA CYS A 212 -11.01 16.63 33.76
C CYS A 212 -9.65 16.34 34.41
N HIS A 213 -8.92 15.34 33.90
CA HIS A 213 -7.61 14.92 34.40
C HIS A 213 -6.70 14.50 33.23
N PRO A 214 -6.35 15.43 32.32
CA PRO A 214 -5.56 15.07 31.15
C PRO A 214 -4.12 14.73 31.55
N ASP A 215 -3.47 13.88 30.76
CA ASP A 215 -2.06 13.53 31.00
C ASP A 215 -1.14 14.75 30.78
N GLU A 216 -1.52 15.65 29.87
CA GLU A 216 -0.86 16.94 29.64
C GLU A 216 -1.91 18.06 29.48
N GLU A 217 -1.66 19.24 30.06
CA GLU A 217 -2.62 20.37 30.01
C GLU A 217 -2.95 20.82 28.58
N SER A 218 -1.99 20.70 27.66
CA SER A 218 -2.16 21.05 26.25
C SER A 218 -3.15 20.17 25.49
N ASP A 219 -3.58 19.04 26.07
CA ASP A 219 -4.44 18.06 25.39
C ASP A 219 -5.83 18.62 25.13
N ALA A 220 -6.27 19.51 26.03
CA ALA A 220 -7.50 20.26 25.88
C ALA A 220 -7.52 21.13 24.61
N LEU A 221 -6.36 21.45 24.00
CA LEU A 221 -6.31 22.21 22.74
C LEU A 221 -6.67 21.36 21.52
N PHE A 222 -6.52 20.04 21.62
CA PHE A 222 -6.64 19.11 20.49
C PHE A 222 -7.84 18.16 20.62
N ILE A 223 -8.20 17.79 21.85
CA ILE A 223 -9.21 16.77 22.14
C ILE A 223 -10.59 17.39 22.43
N SER A 224 -10.67 18.70 22.65
CA SER A 224 -11.96 19.38 22.78
C SER A 224 -12.66 19.44 21.42
N ALA A 225 -13.85 18.85 21.34
CA ALA A 225 -14.78 19.03 20.23
C ALA A 225 -15.32 20.47 20.16
#